data_AF-M5JUJ9-F1
#
_entry.id   AF-M5JUJ9-F1
#
_cell.length_a   1.000
_cell.length_b   1.000
_cell.length_c   1.000
_cell.angle_alpha   90.00
_cell.angle_beta   90.00
_cell.angle_gamma   90.00
#
_symmetry.space_group_name_H-M   'P 1'
#
loop_
_entity.id
_entity.type
_entity.pdbx_description
1 polymer ?
#
loop_
_entity_poly.entity_id
_entity_poly.type
_entity_poly.pdbx_seq_one_letter_code
_entity_poly.pdbx_strand_id
1 'polypeptide(L)'
;MKPEAALSVSRIFTHYCVNRAFLPDNYLLDNIDRIRHLPAEIVQARYDTVTPMMTAWKLKEAWPEANFTIVTLANHQSTIGPMADALTAASARLARQLT
;
A
#
# COMPACT_ATOMS: atom_id res chain seq x y z
N MET A 1 9.59 -15.08 12.18
CA MET A 1 10.27 -15.48 10.93
C MET A 1 11.57 -16.17 11.30
N LYS A 2 11.94 -17.29 10.67
CA LYS A 2 13.25 -17.95 10.91
C LYS A 2 14.37 -17.10 10.28
N PRO A 3 15.60 -17.10 10.83
CA PRO A 3 16.70 -16.27 10.32
C PRO A 3 17.01 -16.42 8.83
N GLU A 4 16.90 -17.63 8.28
CA GLU A 4 17.20 -17.93 6.88
C GLU A 4 16.16 -17.30 5.93
N ALA A 5 14.90 -17.33 6.34
CA ALA A 5 13.83 -16.66 5.62
C ALA A 5 14.00 -15.13 5.66
N ALA A 6 14.42 -14.59 6.82
CA ALA A 6 14.70 -13.17 6.98
C ALA A 6 15.80 -12.70 6.02
N LEU A 7 16.93 -13.40 5.98
CA LEU A 7 18.04 -13.09 5.09
C LEU A 7 17.63 -13.11 3.61
N SER A 8 16.82 -14.10 3.22
CA SER A 8 16.36 -14.23 1.83
C SER A 8 15.49 -13.03 1.42
N VAL A 9 14.51 -12.66 2.26
CA VAL A 9 13.66 -11.49 2.02
C VAL A 9 14.49 -10.21 2.00
N SER A 10 15.41 -10.02 2.96
CA SER A 10 16.26 -8.84 3.04
C SER A 10 17.16 -8.68 1.82
N ARG A 11 17.70 -9.76 1.24
CA ARG A 11 18.53 -9.69 0.02
C ARG A 11 17.72 -9.20 -1.18
N ILE A 12 16.53 -9.74 -1.38
CA ILE A 12 15.64 -9.33 -2.48
C ILE A 12 15.19 -7.89 -2.29
N PHE A 13 14.71 -7.54 -1.10
CA PHE A 13 14.29 -6.18 -0.77
C PHE A 13 15.43 -5.17 -1.02
N THR A 14 16.62 -5.44 -0.48
CA THR A 14 17.79 -4.57 -0.65
C THR A 14 18.16 -4.43 -2.13
N HIS A 15 18.12 -5.52 -2.90
CA HIS A 15 18.42 -5.47 -4.33
C HIS A 15 17.49 -4.52 -5.09
N TYR A 16 16.18 -4.56 -4.84
CA TYR A 16 15.25 -3.61 -5.47
C TYR A 16 15.45 -2.18 -4.95
N CYS A 17 15.70 -1.99 -3.65
CA CYS A 17 15.92 -0.66 -3.08
C CYS A 17 17.16 0.03 -3.68
N VAL A 18 18.31 -0.65 -3.76
CA VAL A 18 19.54 -0.04 -4.28
C VAL A 18 19.47 0.25 -5.79
N ASN A 19 18.62 -0.48 -6.51
CA ASN A 19 18.38 -0.27 -7.95
C ASN A 19 17.16 0.61 -8.24
N ARG A 20 16.60 1.31 -7.24
CA ARG A 20 15.42 2.19 -7.41
C ARG A 20 14.23 1.46 -8.05
N ALA A 21 14.03 0.21 -7.69
CA ALA A 21 13.06 -0.71 -8.26
C ALA A 21 13.13 -0.85 -9.81
N PHE A 22 14.24 -0.47 -10.44
CA PHE A 22 14.41 -0.42 -11.89
C PHE A 22 13.41 0.49 -12.60
N LEU A 23 12.89 1.49 -11.88
CA LEU A 23 11.94 2.46 -12.41
C LEU A 23 12.55 3.86 -12.44
N PRO A 24 12.12 4.71 -13.39
CA PRO A 24 12.34 6.14 -13.29
C PRO A 24 11.71 6.71 -12.01
N ASP A 25 12.21 7.86 -11.60
CA ASP A 25 11.67 8.60 -10.47
C ASP A 25 10.19 8.92 -10.68
N ASN A 26 9.40 8.79 -9.61
CA ASN A 26 7.96 9.07 -9.60
C ASN A 26 7.11 8.29 -10.62
N TYR A 27 7.68 7.30 -11.33
CA TYR A 27 7.05 6.62 -12.46
C TYR A 27 5.64 6.09 -12.17
N LEU A 28 5.39 5.57 -10.96
CA LEU A 28 4.07 5.05 -10.57
C LEU A 28 2.99 6.14 -10.52
N LEU A 29 3.30 7.30 -9.94
CA LEU A 29 2.33 8.41 -9.85
C LEU A 29 2.16 9.09 -11.21
N ASP A 30 3.24 9.26 -11.97
CA ASP A 30 3.19 9.86 -13.32
C ASP A 30 2.38 9.01 -14.32
N ASN A 31 2.22 7.70 -14.04
CA ASN A 31 1.48 6.77 -14.89
C ASN A 31 0.14 6.34 -14.29
N ILE A 32 -0.33 7.00 -13.23
CA ILE A 32 -1.53 6.58 -12.49
C ILE A 32 -2.78 6.57 -13.35
N ASP A 33 -2.90 7.49 -14.31
CA ASP A 33 -4.05 7.62 -15.20
C ASP A 33 -4.36 6.34 -15.98
N ARG A 34 -3.35 5.48 -16.19
CA ARG A 34 -3.52 4.18 -16.85
C ARG A 34 -4.43 3.23 -16.09
N ILE A 35 -4.61 3.43 -14.78
CA ILE A 35 -5.40 2.54 -13.91
C ILE A 35 -6.51 3.25 -13.14
N ARG A 36 -6.66 4.58 -13.27
CA ARG A 36 -7.65 5.34 -12.49
C ARG A 36 -9.11 4.91 -12.69
N HIS A 37 -9.40 4.28 -13.82
CA HIS A 37 -10.71 3.72 -14.15
C HIS A 37 -11.04 2.45 -13.34
N LEU A 38 -10.07 1.86 -12.64
CA LEU A 38 -10.29 0.71 -11.78
C LEU A 38 -10.84 1.14 -10.42
N PRO A 39 -11.82 0.41 -9.87
CA PRO A 39 -12.19 0.52 -8.46
C PRO A 39 -10.98 0.26 -7.56
N ALA A 40 -10.74 1.12 -6.57
CA ALA A 40 -9.57 1.02 -5.70
C ALA A 40 -9.87 1.45 -4.25
N GLU A 41 -9.22 0.77 -3.32
CA GLU A 41 -9.25 1.05 -1.89
C GLU A 41 -7.80 1.18 -1.40
N ILE A 42 -7.47 2.33 -0.79
CA ILE A 42 -6.19 2.59 -0.15
C ILE A 42 -6.44 2.56 1.37
N VAL A 43 -5.83 1.60 2.06
CA VAL A 43 -5.92 1.48 3.53
C VAL A 43 -4.53 1.68 4.11
N GLN A 44 -4.36 2.73 4.91
CA GLN A 44 -3.06 3.15 5.41
C GLN A 44 -3.08 3.36 6.93
N ALA A 45 -2.09 2.81 7.63
CA ALA A 45 -1.90 3.13 9.04
C ALA A 45 -1.28 4.52 9.20
N ARG A 46 -1.81 5.31 10.15
CA ARG A 46 -1.32 6.66 10.43
C ARG A 46 0.14 6.66 10.89
N TYR A 47 0.54 5.64 11.64
CA TYR A 47 1.87 5.53 12.25
C TYR A 47 2.72 4.41 11.62
N ASP A 48 2.46 4.07 10.35
CA ASP A 48 3.35 3.20 9.59
C ASP A 48 4.70 3.91 9.33
N THR A 49 5.78 3.34 9.87
CA THR A 49 7.15 3.85 9.69
C THR A 49 7.92 3.14 8.58
N VAL A 50 7.40 2.01 8.07
CA VAL A 50 7.99 1.25 6.96
C VAL A 50 7.59 1.87 5.64
N THR A 51 6.30 2.19 5.49
CA THR A 51 5.73 2.92 4.36
C THR A 51 4.98 4.15 4.88
N PRO A 52 5.68 5.30 5.04
CA PRO A 52 5.10 6.48 5.67
C PRO A 52 3.84 6.99 4.98
N MET A 53 2.84 7.40 5.78
CA MET A 53 1.52 7.85 5.32
C MET A 53 1.56 8.90 4.19
N MET A 54 2.60 9.73 4.11
CA MET A 54 2.76 10.72 3.04
C MET A 54 2.71 10.10 1.63
N THR A 55 3.19 8.86 1.45
CA THR A 55 3.18 8.20 0.14
C THR A 55 1.76 7.77 -0.25
N ALA A 56 0.99 7.25 0.70
CA ALA A 56 -0.42 6.92 0.49
C ALA A 56 -1.27 8.18 0.26
N TRP A 57 -0.96 9.29 0.94
CA TRP A 57 -1.60 10.58 0.69
C TRP A 57 -1.35 11.08 -0.73
N LYS A 58 -0.09 11.06 -1.19
CA LYS A 58 0.26 11.40 -2.58
C LYS A 58 -0.46 10.52 -3.60
N LEU A 59 -0.59 9.22 -3.32
CA LEU A 59 -1.35 8.32 -4.17
C LEU A 59 -2.83 8.69 -4.23
N LYS A 60 -3.46 9.03 -3.10
CA LYS A 60 -4.86 9.50 -3.06
C LYS A 60 -5.05 10.84 -3.78
N GLU A 61 -4.09 11.76 -3.69
CA GLU A 61 -4.14 13.02 -4.44
C GLU A 61 -4.06 12.77 -5.96
N ALA A 62 -3.21 11.83 -6.38
CA ALA A 62 -3.07 11.45 -7.79
C ALA A 62 -4.19 10.53 -8.31
N TRP A 63 -4.82 9.76 -7.43
CA TRP A 63 -5.92 8.82 -7.72
C TRP A 63 -7.17 9.19 -6.90
N PRO A 64 -7.85 10.31 -7.22
CA PRO A 64 -8.96 10.81 -6.44
C PRO A 64 -10.18 9.88 -6.41
N GLU A 65 -10.32 8.97 -7.39
CA GLU A 65 -11.37 7.95 -7.45
C GLU A 65 -11.21 6.86 -6.38
N ALA A 66 -9.98 6.59 -5.90
CA ALA A 66 -9.73 5.54 -4.93
C ALA A 66 -10.29 5.92 -3.55
N ASN A 67 -11.01 5.01 -2.88
CA ASN A 67 -11.39 5.21 -1.49
C ASN A 67 -10.14 5.24 -0.59
N PHE A 68 -10.15 6.05 0.47
CA PHE A 68 -9.00 6.19 1.36
C PHE A 68 -9.40 6.06 2.83
N THR A 69 -8.86 5.05 3.50
CA THR A 69 -9.10 4.75 4.92
C THR A 69 -7.80 4.91 5.70
N ILE A 70 -7.80 5.78 6.72
CA ILE A 70 -6.67 5.93 7.65
C ILE A 70 -6.98 5.15 8.94
N VAL A 71 -6.08 4.26 9.32
CA VAL A 71 -6.19 3.46 10.56
C VAL A 71 -5.24 4.02 11.61
N THR A 72 -5.76 4.55 12.71
CA THR A 72 -4.94 5.23 13.74
C THR A 72 -4.34 4.27 14.77
N LEU A 73 -4.99 3.13 15.03
CA LEU A 73 -4.56 2.11 15.98
C LEU A 73 -3.84 0.94 15.27
N ALA A 74 -2.96 1.26 14.32
CA ALA A 74 -2.21 0.28 13.53
C ALA A 74 -0.86 0.83 13.03
N ASN A 75 -0.02 -0.08 12.53
CA ASN A 75 1.24 0.19 11.84
C ASN A 75 1.27 -0.59 10.51
N HIS A 76 2.46 -0.96 10.03
CA HIS A 76 2.65 -1.73 8.79
C HIS A 76 2.01 -3.14 8.79
N GLN A 77 1.72 -3.70 9.96
CA GLN A 77 1.18 -5.06 10.08
C GLN A 77 -0.25 -5.15 9.57
N SER A 78 -0.49 -6.03 8.60
CA SER A 78 -1.76 -6.12 7.87
C SER A 78 -2.68 -7.26 8.29
N THR A 79 -2.17 -8.26 9.01
CA THR A 79 -2.91 -9.53 9.22
C THR A 79 -3.64 -9.65 10.55
N ILE A 80 -3.48 -8.67 11.45
CA ILE A 80 -4.13 -8.68 12.77
C ILE A 80 -4.59 -7.27 13.18
N GLY A 81 -5.54 -7.23 14.11
CA GLY A 81 -6.00 -5.98 14.75
C GLY A 81 -6.70 -5.01 13.79
N PRO A 82 -6.77 -3.71 14.14
CA PRO A 82 -7.57 -2.73 13.41
C PRO A 82 -7.24 -2.58 11.93
N MET A 83 -5.99 -2.88 11.51
CA MET A 83 -5.62 -2.89 10.09
C MET A 83 -6.30 -4.01 9.32
N ALA A 84 -6.32 -5.23 9.88
CA ALA A 84 -6.97 -6.38 9.25
C ALA A 84 -8.49 -6.17 9.14
N ASP A 85 -9.10 -5.57 10.16
CA ASP A 85 -10.53 -5.22 10.15
C ASP A 85 -10.83 -4.20 9.04
N ALA A 86 -10.00 -3.15 8.93
CA ALA A 86 -10.14 -2.13 7.89
C ALA A 86 -9.94 -2.69 6.47
N LEU A 87 -8.95 -3.57 6.28
CA LEU A 87 -8.72 -4.27 5.01
C LEU A 87 -9.88 -5.20 4.64
N THR A 88 -10.48 -5.88 5.62
CA THR A 88 -11.66 -6.73 5.42
C THR A 88 -12.87 -5.89 4.98
N ALA A 89 -13.12 -4.77 5.67
CA ALA A 89 -14.19 -3.85 5.33
C ALA A 89 -13.98 -3.21 3.95
N ALA A 90 -12.75 -2.83 3.60
CA ALA A 90 -12.39 -2.30 2.28
C ALA A 90 -12.60 -3.34 1.18
N SER A 91 -12.17 -4.59 1.40
CA SER A 91 -12.39 -5.69 0.46
C SER A 91 -13.89 -5.93 0.21
N ALA A 92 -14.71 -5.86 1.26
CA ALA A 92 -16.17 -6.00 1.12
C ALA A 92 -16.81 -4.83 0.34
N ARG A 93 -16.30 -3.60 0.49
CA ARG A 93 -16.75 -2.45 -0.34
C ARG A 93 -16.35 -2.65 -1.80
N LEU A 94 -15.10 -3.02 -2.05
CA LEU A 94 -14.58 -3.24 -3.39
C LEU A 94 -15.35 -4.35 -4.11
N ALA A 95 -15.66 -5.46 -3.42
CA ALA A 95 -16.44 -6.56 -3.98
C ALA A 95 -17.82 -6.11 -4.49
N ARG A 96 -18.50 -5.19 -3.79
CA ARG A 96 -19.80 -4.63 -4.23
C ARG A 96 -19.71 -3.71 -5.44
N GLN A 97 -18.53 -3.21 -5.78
CA GLN A 97 -18.30 -2.37 -6.96
C GLN A 97 -17.96 -3.19 -8.21
N LEU A 98 -17.66 -4.48 -8.03
CA LEU A 98 -17.25 -5.40 -9.11
C LEU A 98 -18.36 -6.36 -9.53
N THR A 99 -19.50 -6.36 -8.83
CA THR A 99 -20.70 -7.14 -9.11
C THR A 99 -21.79 -6.27 -9.71
#